data_AF-A0A7K1B8S2-F1
#
_entry.id   AF-A0A7K1B8S2-F1
#
_cell.length_a   1.000
_cell.length_b   1.000
_cell.length_c   1.000
_cell.angle_alpha   90.00
_cell.angle_beta   90.00
_cell.angle_gamma   90.00
#
_symmetry.space_group_name_H-M   'P 1'
#
loop_
_entity.id
_entity.type
_entity.pdbx_description
1 polymer ?
#
loop_
_entity_poly.entity_id
_entity_poly.type
_entity_poly.pdbx_seq_one_letter_code
_entity_poly.pdbx_strand_id
1 'polypeptide(L)'
;MQDLDVQLDPHLGGKRPFGLNYWPLPEDDPGVEIPRESIRLVSPDGALVRGLLWTPPNGRPWRTAVILSHPRGDFSVHYACPLLAAAGYAVLGFGTRYMNNDTDCLHEQCIVDVKTVYDEMIRRGAEAVVLLGNSGGGSLMALANAELGIGDGWIGMAAHPGEGVFMNQVIDPSVADEDDPFSTVPELDMYHPDNGWRPWPEPCSYDPAWVARYREAQVARVARIDAIAKASIAESVDAGGRLRGIDKAADPTGWREQRRRAVFTKYLTIYRTLADPAYLDLSIDPDDRPMGSLFAFPDPFDANYGRGGLARTMTARGWLSTWSGLSSHAKLADTMPRVTVPTILLHPTADTEIRLWQAKEIVDNSGATDRTYVELRGAPHYLEGHRREALALVADWLAARFP
;
A
#
# COMPACT_ATOMS: atom_id res chain seq x y z
N MET A 1 31.97 -21.42 8.90
CA MET A 1 31.96 -22.59 8.00
C MET A 1 31.03 -23.64 8.59
N GLN A 2 29.73 -23.51 8.31
CA GLN A 2 28.70 -24.56 8.27
C GLN A 2 27.40 -23.88 7.82
N ASP A 3 26.58 -24.59 7.06
CA ASP A 3 25.32 -24.18 6.38
C ASP A 3 25.40 -23.43 5.04
N LEU A 4 26.33 -23.83 4.15
CA LEU A 4 26.32 -23.39 2.74
C LEU A 4 25.68 -24.40 1.76
N ASP A 5 25.06 -25.47 2.25
CA ASP A 5 24.60 -26.60 1.40
C ASP A 5 23.09 -26.89 1.49
N VAL A 6 22.29 -25.93 1.98
CA VAL A 6 20.85 -25.96 1.70
C VAL A 6 20.69 -25.42 0.29
N GLN A 7 20.30 -26.27 -0.67
CA GLN A 7 19.77 -25.81 -1.95
C GLN A 7 18.58 -24.89 -1.67
N LEU A 8 18.82 -23.58 -1.65
CA LEU A 8 17.76 -22.61 -1.51
C LEU A 8 17.01 -22.58 -2.85
N ASP A 9 15.72 -22.91 -2.85
CA ASP A 9 14.86 -22.59 -3.99
C ASP A 9 14.99 -21.06 -4.20
N PRO A 10 15.48 -20.60 -5.37
CA PRO A 10 15.69 -19.18 -5.64
C PRO A 10 14.42 -18.34 -5.47
N HIS A 11 13.24 -18.98 -5.45
CA HIS A 11 11.94 -18.35 -5.24
C HIS A 11 11.40 -18.46 -3.82
N LEU A 12 11.84 -19.41 -3.00
CA LEU A 12 11.48 -19.50 -1.57
C LEU A 12 12.50 -18.79 -0.65
N GLY A 13 13.63 -18.36 -1.22
CA GLY A 13 14.61 -17.50 -0.56
C GLY A 13 15.40 -18.18 0.56
N GLY A 14 16.46 -17.51 0.99
CA GLY A 14 17.22 -17.88 2.20
C GLY A 14 16.85 -17.01 3.40
N LYS A 15 17.57 -17.19 4.51
CA LYS A 15 17.44 -16.35 5.72
C LYS A 15 17.77 -14.88 5.40
N ARG A 16 16.83 -13.96 5.63
CA ARG A 16 17.00 -12.53 5.27
C ARG A 16 17.48 -11.66 6.42
N PRO A 17 18.22 -10.57 6.14
CA PRO A 17 18.48 -9.53 7.12
C PRO A 17 17.17 -8.75 7.38
N PHE A 18 16.83 -8.57 8.66
CA PHE A 18 15.65 -7.82 9.16
C PHE A 18 14.26 -8.50 9.12
N GLY A 19 14.14 -9.72 8.56
CA GLY A 19 13.02 -10.66 8.84
C GLY A 19 11.62 -10.36 8.30
N LEU A 20 11.29 -9.12 7.91
CA LEU A 20 9.92 -8.69 7.55
C LEU A 20 9.79 -8.35 6.06
N ASN A 21 8.93 -9.02 5.30
CA ASN A 21 8.63 -8.71 3.88
C ASN A 21 7.58 -9.66 3.24
N TYR A 22 7.12 -9.35 2.02
CA TYR A 22 6.17 -10.14 1.25
C TYR A 22 6.70 -11.45 0.63
N TRP A 23 7.99 -11.77 0.74
CA TRP A 23 8.57 -12.92 0.05
C TRP A 23 8.42 -14.21 0.88
N PRO A 24 8.25 -15.38 0.23
CA PRO A 24 8.24 -16.65 0.92
C PRO A 24 9.54 -16.86 1.67
N LEU A 25 9.43 -17.57 2.78
CA LEU A 25 10.51 -18.10 3.58
C LEU A 25 10.46 -19.64 3.53
N PRO A 26 11.48 -20.37 4.02
CA PRO A 26 11.46 -21.82 4.06
C PRO A 26 10.20 -22.42 4.73
N GLU A 27 9.64 -21.76 5.76
CA GLU A 27 8.38 -22.19 6.38
C GLU A 27 7.13 -22.10 5.47
N ASP A 28 7.20 -21.29 4.41
CA ASP A 28 6.13 -21.11 3.42
C ASP A 28 6.19 -22.16 2.30
N ASP A 29 7.15 -23.10 2.35
CA ASP A 29 7.24 -24.18 1.36
C ASP A 29 6.04 -25.14 1.47
N PRO A 30 5.21 -25.28 0.42
CA PRO A 30 4.09 -26.21 0.44
C PRO A 30 4.53 -27.69 0.40
N GLY A 31 5.83 -27.98 0.24
CA GLY A 31 6.38 -29.34 0.18
C GLY A 31 6.16 -30.04 -1.16
N VAL A 32 5.81 -29.26 -2.20
CA VAL A 32 5.55 -29.74 -3.56
C VAL A 32 6.14 -28.75 -4.56
N GLU A 33 6.62 -29.26 -5.69
CA GLU A 33 7.15 -28.40 -6.76
C GLU A 33 6.01 -27.61 -7.42
N ILE A 34 6.14 -26.28 -7.40
CA ILE A 34 5.17 -25.36 -8.00
C ILE A 34 5.69 -24.85 -9.35
N PRO A 35 5.01 -25.15 -10.48
CA PRO A 35 5.36 -24.57 -11.78
C PRO A 35 5.15 -23.06 -11.81
N ARG A 36 6.02 -22.37 -12.55
CA ARG A 36 6.07 -20.90 -12.64
C ARG A 36 6.33 -20.47 -14.07
N GLU A 37 5.59 -19.48 -14.56
CA GLU A 37 5.78 -18.86 -15.87
C GLU A 37 6.04 -17.35 -15.70
N SER A 38 7.08 -16.84 -16.36
CA SER A 38 7.30 -15.38 -16.42
C SER A 38 6.28 -14.73 -17.33
N ILE A 39 5.53 -13.76 -16.80
CA ILE A 39 4.52 -12.99 -17.53
C ILE A 39 5.05 -11.62 -17.88
N ARG A 40 4.79 -11.20 -19.12
CA ARG A 40 5.05 -9.83 -19.60
C ARG A 40 3.87 -9.37 -20.45
N LEU A 41 3.17 -8.35 -19.98
CA LEU A 41 2.01 -7.76 -20.63
C LEU A 41 2.28 -6.29 -20.94
N VAL A 42 1.57 -5.77 -21.92
CA VAL A 42 1.55 -4.34 -22.24
C VAL A 42 0.14 -3.85 -22.03
N SER A 43 -0.04 -2.87 -21.16
CA SER A 43 -1.34 -2.25 -20.90
C SER A 43 -1.82 -1.47 -22.14
N PRO A 44 -3.13 -1.17 -22.25
CA PRO A 44 -3.67 -0.42 -23.40
C PRO A 44 -3.03 0.95 -23.63
N ASP A 45 -2.47 1.56 -22.58
CA ASP A 45 -1.76 2.84 -22.63
C ASP A 45 -0.22 2.70 -22.72
N GLY A 46 0.28 1.48 -22.96
CA GLY A 46 1.67 1.21 -23.33
C GLY A 46 2.63 0.95 -22.17
N ALA A 47 2.15 0.82 -20.93
CA ALA A 47 2.99 0.46 -19.79
C ALA A 47 3.31 -1.04 -19.80
N LEU A 48 4.49 -1.37 -19.28
CA LEU A 48 4.96 -2.75 -19.16
C LEU A 48 4.58 -3.32 -17.80
N VAL A 49 3.78 -4.37 -17.78
CA VAL A 49 3.40 -5.10 -16.56
C VAL A 49 4.12 -6.45 -16.54
N ARG A 50 4.78 -6.78 -15.43
CA ARG A 50 5.60 -8.00 -15.29
C ARG A 50 5.25 -8.73 -14.01
N GLY A 51 5.28 -10.05 -14.06
CA GLY A 51 4.96 -10.91 -12.92
C GLY A 51 5.35 -12.35 -13.15
N LEU A 52 5.00 -13.20 -12.19
CA LEU A 52 5.10 -14.65 -12.30
C LEU A 52 3.71 -15.26 -12.11
N LEU A 53 3.31 -16.13 -13.04
CA LEU A 53 2.15 -16.97 -12.91
C LEU A 53 2.58 -18.29 -12.26
N TRP A 54 2.06 -18.56 -11.07
CA TRP A 54 2.22 -19.78 -10.31
C TRP A 54 1.01 -20.66 -10.58
N THR A 55 1.22 -21.90 -11.01
CA THR A 55 0.11 -22.82 -11.33
C THR A 55 0.13 -24.04 -10.43
N PRO A 56 -1.00 -24.76 -10.31
CA PRO A 56 -1.05 -25.95 -9.50
C PRO A 56 -0.01 -27.01 -9.90
N PRO A 57 0.50 -27.79 -8.93
CA PRO A 57 1.49 -28.82 -9.19
C PRO A 57 0.93 -29.94 -10.10
N ASN A 58 1.85 -30.70 -10.70
CA ASN A 58 1.53 -31.91 -11.48
C ASN A 58 0.58 -31.70 -12.67
N GLY A 59 0.51 -30.48 -13.22
CA GLY A 59 -0.37 -30.17 -14.34
C GLY A 59 -1.86 -30.20 -13.99
N ARG A 60 -2.21 -30.09 -12.70
CA ARG A 60 -3.61 -30.00 -12.27
C ARG A 60 -4.27 -28.79 -12.94
N PRO A 61 -5.41 -28.97 -13.62
CA PRO A 61 -6.13 -27.86 -14.24
C PRO A 61 -6.66 -26.92 -13.15
N TRP A 62 -6.74 -25.63 -13.50
CA TRP A 62 -7.29 -24.59 -12.65
C TRP A 62 -8.40 -23.87 -13.41
N ARG A 63 -9.43 -23.43 -12.68
CA ARG A 63 -10.56 -22.63 -13.19
C ARG A 63 -10.63 -21.29 -12.49
N THR A 64 -10.17 -21.23 -11.25
CA THR A 64 -10.08 -20.01 -10.46
C THR A 64 -8.64 -19.48 -10.46
N ALA A 65 -8.50 -18.20 -10.80
CA ALA A 65 -7.27 -17.44 -10.70
C ALA A 65 -7.31 -16.45 -9.53
N VAL A 66 -6.18 -16.20 -8.88
CA VAL A 66 -5.98 -15.14 -7.90
C VAL A 66 -4.91 -14.20 -8.43
N ILE A 67 -5.21 -12.91 -8.51
CA ILE A 67 -4.22 -11.90 -8.93
C ILE A 67 -3.89 -10.99 -7.76
N LEU A 68 -2.61 -10.66 -7.60
CA LEU A 68 -2.12 -9.87 -6.47
C LEU A 68 -0.99 -8.93 -6.86
N SER A 69 -1.06 -7.73 -6.31
CA SER A 69 -0.10 -6.66 -6.54
C SER A 69 -0.12 -5.66 -5.38
N HIS A 70 0.87 -4.78 -5.38
CA HIS A 70 1.00 -3.65 -4.48
C HIS A 70 1.33 -2.43 -5.34
N PRO A 71 0.87 -1.21 -4.99
CA PRO A 71 1.10 -0.01 -5.79
C PRO A 71 2.57 0.16 -6.23
N ARG A 72 3.51 -0.19 -5.34
CA ARG A 72 4.95 0.02 -5.51
C ARG A 72 5.84 -1.18 -5.21
N GLY A 73 5.25 -2.27 -4.70
CA GLY A 73 5.97 -3.47 -4.28
C GLY A 73 5.97 -4.53 -5.36
N ASP A 74 7.02 -5.34 -5.42
CA ASP A 74 7.01 -6.51 -6.30
C ASP A 74 6.32 -7.68 -5.59
N PHE A 75 5.20 -8.13 -6.15
CA PHE A 75 4.43 -9.27 -5.65
C PHE A 75 4.63 -10.53 -6.49
N SER A 76 5.55 -10.51 -7.47
CA SER A 76 5.79 -11.65 -8.37
C SER A 76 6.21 -12.92 -7.65
N VAL A 77 6.96 -12.80 -6.55
CA VAL A 77 7.27 -13.91 -5.64
C VAL A 77 6.64 -13.71 -4.26
N HIS A 78 5.37 -13.29 -4.14
CA HIS A 78 4.69 -13.11 -2.85
C HIS A 78 4.46 -14.45 -2.10
N TYR A 79 4.50 -14.49 -0.76
CA TYR A 79 4.37 -15.73 0.04
C TYR A 79 3.05 -16.48 -0.18
N ALA A 80 1.98 -15.76 -0.51
CA ALA A 80 0.69 -16.34 -0.87
C ALA A 80 0.73 -17.19 -2.16
N CYS A 81 1.61 -16.88 -3.10
CA CYS A 81 1.67 -17.52 -4.41
C CYS A 81 1.90 -19.03 -4.35
N PRO A 82 2.99 -19.54 -3.73
CA PRO A 82 3.22 -20.98 -3.66
C PRO A 82 2.14 -21.73 -2.86
N LEU A 83 1.64 -21.14 -1.77
CA LEU A 83 0.64 -21.75 -0.89
C LEU A 83 -0.72 -21.91 -1.58
N LEU A 84 -1.21 -20.87 -2.27
CA LEU A 84 -2.47 -20.93 -3.01
C LEU A 84 -2.34 -21.75 -4.31
N ALA A 85 -1.18 -21.75 -4.96
CA ALA A 85 -0.92 -22.64 -6.09
C ALA A 85 -0.98 -24.12 -5.67
N ALA A 86 -0.36 -24.46 -4.53
CA ALA A 86 -0.46 -25.80 -3.95
C ALA A 86 -1.91 -26.19 -3.62
N ALA A 87 -2.75 -25.24 -3.21
CA ALA A 87 -4.18 -25.45 -2.94
C ALA A 87 -5.01 -25.71 -4.22
N GLY A 88 -4.50 -25.41 -5.41
CA GLY A 88 -5.15 -25.69 -6.69
C GLY A 88 -5.56 -24.46 -7.50
N TYR A 89 -5.11 -23.26 -7.14
CA TYR A 89 -5.41 -22.02 -7.85
C TYR A 89 -4.28 -21.61 -8.78
N ALA A 90 -4.60 -20.93 -9.89
CA ALA A 90 -3.58 -20.15 -10.58
C ALA A 90 -3.37 -18.83 -9.85
N VAL A 91 -2.13 -18.44 -9.59
CA VAL A 91 -1.82 -17.22 -8.84
C VAL A 91 -0.85 -16.35 -9.63
N LEU A 92 -1.30 -15.18 -10.06
CA LEU A 92 -0.47 -14.23 -10.81
C LEU A 92 -0.10 -13.04 -9.92
N GLY A 93 1.08 -13.15 -9.32
CA GLY A 93 1.73 -12.04 -8.63
C GLY A 93 2.43 -11.13 -9.63
N PHE A 94 2.21 -9.82 -9.55
CA PHE A 94 2.81 -8.87 -10.51
C PHE A 94 3.17 -7.54 -9.86
N GLY A 95 4.13 -6.84 -10.47
CA GLY A 95 4.40 -5.44 -10.16
C GLY A 95 3.65 -4.52 -11.10
N THR A 96 3.12 -3.43 -10.55
CA THR A 96 2.59 -2.31 -11.35
C THR A 96 3.73 -1.62 -12.11
N ARG A 97 3.38 -0.68 -12.99
CA ARG A 97 4.33 0.22 -13.64
C ARG A 97 5.14 1.12 -12.68
N TYR A 98 4.78 1.16 -11.40
CA TYR A 98 5.40 2.00 -10.36
C TYR A 98 6.21 1.22 -9.33
N MET A 99 6.59 -0.03 -9.64
CA MET A 99 7.53 -0.79 -8.81
C MET A 99 8.78 0.07 -8.49
N ASN A 100 9.06 0.27 -7.20
CA ASN A 100 10.15 1.12 -6.70
C ASN A 100 10.13 2.60 -7.16
N ASN A 101 8.99 3.10 -7.63
CA ASN A 101 8.81 4.49 -8.02
C ASN A 101 7.65 5.14 -7.27
N ASP A 102 7.91 5.58 -6.04
CA ASP A 102 6.94 6.30 -5.21
C ASP A 102 6.64 7.69 -5.77
N THR A 103 7.67 8.35 -6.32
CA THR A 103 7.67 9.78 -6.67
C THR A 103 6.49 10.20 -7.52
N ASP A 104 6.07 9.38 -8.48
CA ASP A 104 5.01 9.72 -9.42
C ASP A 104 3.96 8.61 -9.53
N CYS A 105 3.83 7.80 -8.49
CA CYS A 105 2.84 6.73 -8.42
C CYS A 105 1.42 7.31 -8.49
N LEU A 106 0.63 6.79 -9.45
CA LEU A 106 -0.77 7.13 -9.63
C LEU A 106 -1.63 5.87 -9.48
N HIS A 107 -2.51 5.84 -8.49
CA HIS A 107 -3.41 4.71 -8.27
C HIS A 107 -4.36 4.48 -9.46
N GLU A 108 -4.80 5.55 -10.11
CA GLU A 108 -5.66 5.50 -11.30
C GLU A 108 -4.97 4.80 -12.48
N GLN A 109 -3.64 4.84 -12.53
CA GLN A 109 -2.85 4.11 -13.53
C GLN A 109 -2.52 2.69 -13.07
N CYS A 110 -2.34 2.47 -11.76
CA CYS A 110 -2.15 1.13 -11.22
C CYS A 110 -3.35 0.22 -11.51
N ILE A 111 -4.60 0.72 -11.42
CA ILE A 111 -5.78 -0.10 -11.71
C ILE A 111 -5.89 -0.51 -13.19
N VAL A 112 -5.28 0.24 -14.11
CA VAL A 112 -5.15 -0.17 -15.53
C VAL A 112 -4.24 -1.38 -15.65
N ASP A 113 -3.17 -1.43 -14.86
CA ASP A 113 -2.27 -2.60 -14.79
C ASP A 113 -3.00 -3.81 -14.19
N VAL A 114 -3.79 -3.61 -13.13
CA VAL A 114 -4.64 -4.67 -12.55
C VAL A 114 -5.62 -5.23 -13.60
N LYS A 115 -6.30 -4.36 -14.35
CA LYS A 115 -7.21 -4.77 -15.43
C LYS A 115 -6.51 -5.56 -16.52
N THR A 116 -5.30 -5.14 -16.90
CA THR A 116 -4.48 -5.82 -17.90
C THR A 116 -4.17 -7.26 -17.48
N VAL A 117 -3.85 -7.46 -16.19
CA VAL A 117 -3.58 -8.79 -15.62
C VAL A 117 -4.85 -9.62 -15.50
N TYR A 118 -5.95 -9.02 -15.04
CA TYR A 118 -7.27 -9.66 -14.99
C TYR A 118 -7.68 -10.21 -16.37
N ASP A 119 -7.57 -9.39 -17.42
CA ASP A 119 -7.93 -9.78 -18.78
C ASP A 119 -7.07 -10.93 -19.31
N GLU A 120 -5.78 -10.96 -18.95
CA GLU A 120 -4.91 -12.06 -19.31
C GLU A 120 -5.34 -13.37 -18.64
N MET A 121 -5.78 -13.34 -17.38
CA MET A 121 -6.27 -14.53 -16.70
C MET A 121 -7.57 -15.05 -17.34
N ILE A 122 -8.50 -14.15 -17.69
CA ILE A 122 -9.71 -14.50 -18.44
C ILE A 122 -9.36 -15.10 -19.81
N ARG A 123 -8.43 -14.48 -20.56
CA ARG A 123 -7.96 -14.99 -21.87
C ARG A 123 -7.35 -16.39 -21.77
N ARG A 124 -6.72 -16.72 -20.64
CA ARG A 124 -6.13 -18.04 -20.35
C ARG A 124 -7.16 -19.07 -19.87
N GLY A 125 -8.43 -18.69 -19.72
CA GLY A 125 -9.52 -19.61 -19.38
C GLY A 125 -9.92 -19.61 -17.91
N ALA A 126 -9.55 -18.58 -17.12
CA ALA A 126 -10.11 -18.39 -15.80
C ALA A 126 -11.65 -18.22 -15.90
N GLU A 127 -12.39 -19.02 -15.14
CA GLU A 127 -13.83 -18.86 -14.95
C GLU A 127 -14.16 -17.91 -13.79
N ALA A 128 -13.23 -17.76 -12.85
CA ALA A 128 -13.26 -16.76 -11.80
C ALA A 128 -11.87 -16.15 -11.61
N VAL A 129 -11.79 -14.84 -11.36
CA VAL A 129 -10.56 -14.13 -11.02
C VAL A 129 -10.78 -13.35 -9.73
N VAL A 130 -10.08 -13.73 -8.67
CA VAL A 130 -10.18 -13.10 -7.34
C VAL A 130 -9.05 -12.11 -7.15
N LEU A 131 -9.37 -10.91 -6.61
CA LEU A 131 -8.38 -9.88 -6.33
C LEU A 131 -7.89 -10.03 -4.89
N LEU A 132 -6.57 -10.23 -4.71
CA LEU A 132 -5.95 -10.33 -3.40
C LEU A 132 -5.02 -9.14 -3.17
N GLY A 133 -5.27 -8.41 -2.10
CA GLY A 133 -4.46 -7.28 -1.66
C GLY A 133 -3.88 -7.49 -0.26
N ASN A 134 -2.54 -7.48 -0.16
CA ASN A 134 -1.84 -7.36 1.12
C ASN A 134 -1.41 -5.90 1.34
N SER A 135 -1.64 -5.34 2.53
CA SER A 135 -1.17 -3.98 2.87
C SER A 135 -1.75 -2.95 1.89
N GLY A 136 -0.93 -2.07 1.29
CA GLY A 136 -1.36 -1.13 0.24
C GLY A 136 -1.95 -1.80 -1.01
N GLY A 137 -1.71 -3.11 -1.20
CA GLY A 137 -2.42 -3.90 -2.20
C GLY A 137 -3.92 -3.99 -1.94
N GLY A 138 -4.36 -3.92 -0.68
CA GLY A 138 -5.78 -3.96 -0.29
C GLY A 138 -6.58 -2.81 -0.90
N SER A 139 -6.12 -1.56 -0.65
CA SER A 139 -6.72 -0.35 -1.23
C SER A 139 -6.63 -0.33 -2.75
N LEU A 140 -5.51 -0.78 -3.33
CA LEU A 140 -5.37 -0.88 -4.79
C LEU A 140 -6.40 -1.83 -5.41
N MET A 141 -6.54 -3.04 -4.86
CA MET A 141 -7.46 -4.05 -5.39
C MET A 141 -8.92 -3.65 -5.18
N ALA A 142 -9.24 -3.01 -4.06
CA ALA A 142 -10.58 -2.47 -3.83
C ALA A 142 -10.92 -1.35 -4.80
N LEU A 143 -9.96 -0.44 -5.08
CA LEU A 143 -10.13 0.61 -6.08
C LEU A 143 -10.35 0.01 -7.48
N ALA A 144 -9.55 -1.00 -7.86
CA ALA A 144 -9.69 -1.66 -9.16
C ALA A 144 -11.09 -2.30 -9.32
N ASN A 145 -11.58 -3.00 -8.29
CA ASN A 145 -12.92 -3.57 -8.30
C ASN A 145 -13.99 -2.48 -8.39
N ALA A 146 -13.93 -1.47 -7.52
CA ALA A 146 -14.94 -0.43 -7.42
C ALA A 146 -15.04 0.48 -8.67
N GLU A 147 -13.92 0.76 -9.34
CA GLU A 147 -13.89 1.64 -10.52
C GLU A 147 -14.08 0.88 -11.84
N LEU A 148 -13.61 -0.36 -11.94
CA LEU A 148 -13.59 -1.10 -13.21
C LEU A 148 -14.58 -2.27 -13.25
N GLY A 149 -15.22 -2.62 -12.12
CA GLY A 149 -16.18 -3.72 -12.04
C GLY A 149 -15.55 -5.09 -12.33
N ILE A 150 -14.26 -5.26 -12.03
CA ILE A 150 -13.53 -6.51 -12.25
C ILE A 150 -13.31 -7.29 -10.96
N GLY A 151 -13.14 -8.60 -11.10
CA GLY A 151 -12.84 -9.51 -10.00
C GLY A 151 -14.09 -10.08 -9.36
N ASP A 152 -14.14 -11.39 -9.20
CA ASP A 152 -15.29 -12.15 -8.68
C ASP A 152 -15.29 -12.27 -7.16
N GLY A 153 -14.19 -11.88 -6.52
CA GLY A 153 -14.05 -11.83 -5.07
C GLY A 153 -12.91 -10.89 -4.65
N TRP A 154 -12.92 -10.47 -3.40
CA TRP A 154 -11.90 -9.61 -2.82
C TRP A 154 -11.32 -10.22 -1.53
N ILE A 155 -10.00 -10.35 -1.48
CA ILE A 155 -9.26 -10.85 -0.32
C ILE A 155 -8.36 -9.72 0.19
N GLY A 156 -8.57 -9.29 1.43
CA GLY A 156 -7.67 -8.41 2.16
C GLY A 156 -6.81 -9.19 3.16
N MET A 157 -5.51 -8.95 3.17
CA MET A 157 -4.59 -9.47 4.21
C MET A 157 -3.78 -8.31 4.79
N ALA A 158 -3.90 -8.05 6.09
CA ALA A 158 -3.34 -6.83 6.68
C ALA A 158 -3.65 -5.59 5.80
N ALA A 159 -4.89 -5.47 5.34
CA ALA A 159 -5.25 -4.52 4.29
C ALA A 159 -5.16 -3.09 4.81
N HIS A 160 -4.37 -2.27 4.13
CA HIS A 160 -4.20 -0.87 4.49
C HIS A 160 -5.46 -0.08 4.12
N PRO A 161 -5.98 0.84 4.96
CA PRO A 161 -7.11 1.72 4.60
C PRO A 161 -6.86 2.66 3.40
N GLY A 162 -5.67 2.61 2.77
CA GLY A 162 -5.15 3.56 1.80
C GLY A 162 -3.90 4.31 2.29
N GLU A 163 -2.85 4.43 1.46
CA GLU A 163 -1.59 5.11 1.83
C GLU A 163 -1.82 6.58 2.26
N GLY A 164 -2.77 7.28 1.66
CA GLY A 164 -3.12 8.63 2.11
C GLY A 164 -3.78 8.65 3.49
N VAL A 165 -4.61 7.65 3.80
CA VAL A 165 -5.20 7.50 5.14
C VAL A 165 -4.12 7.21 6.18
N PHE A 166 -3.11 6.40 5.81
CA PHE A 166 -1.92 6.19 6.64
C PHE A 166 -1.23 7.51 6.97
N MET A 167 -0.98 8.32 5.94
CA MET A 167 -0.19 9.54 6.07
C MET A 167 -0.84 10.52 7.06
N ASN A 168 -2.17 10.56 7.12
CA ASN A 168 -2.89 11.35 8.13
C ASN A 168 -2.60 10.92 9.57
N GLN A 169 -2.09 9.71 9.80
CA GLN A 169 -1.78 9.16 11.13
C GLN A 169 -0.30 9.32 11.49
N VAL A 170 0.58 9.41 10.49
CA VAL A 170 2.03 9.37 10.70
C VAL A 170 2.76 10.65 10.29
N ILE A 171 2.12 11.59 9.61
CA ILE A 171 2.78 12.86 9.28
C ILE A 171 3.00 13.68 10.55
N ASP A 172 4.20 14.22 10.73
CA ASP A 172 4.51 15.04 11.91
C ASP A 172 3.86 16.42 11.77
N PRO A 173 2.84 16.76 12.56
CA PRO A 173 2.11 18.01 12.38
C PRO A 173 2.88 19.22 12.90
N SER A 174 3.97 19.01 13.65
CA SER A 174 4.72 20.09 14.28
C SER A 174 5.64 20.83 13.30
N VAL A 175 5.84 20.34 12.07
CA VAL A 175 6.59 21.08 11.05
C VAL A 175 5.86 22.39 10.71
N ALA A 176 6.52 23.52 11.01
CA ALA A 176 5.94 24.85 10.85
C ALA A 176 6.10 25.40 9.43
N ASP A 177 7.24 25.10 8.80
CA ASP A 177 7.64 25.50 7.45
C ASP A 177 8.08 24.25 6.66
N GLU A 178 7.46 24.01 5.52
CA GLU A 178 7.78 22.83 4.68
C GLU A 178 9.15 22.96 3.99
N ASP A 179 9.73 24.16 3.92
CA ASP A 179 11.07 24.40 3.37
C ASP A 179 12.20 24.31 4.44
N ASP A 180 11.84 24.21 5.73
CA ASP A 180 12.78 23.97 6.83
C ASP A 180 12.37 22.74 7.66
N PRO A 181 13.04 21.57 7.47
CA PRO A 181 12.67 20.34 8.16
C PRO A 181 12.87 20.37 9.69
N PHE A 182 13.62 21.34 10.21
CA PHE A 182 13.82 21.51 11.65
C PHE A 182 12.86 22.53 12.28
N SER A 183 12.12 23.28 11.46
CA SER A 183 11.06 24.15 11.95
C SER A 183 10.04 23.33 12.74
N THR A 184 9.73 23.79 13.96
CA THR A 184 8.92 23.00 14.91
C THR A 184 7.99 23.92 15.70
N VAL A 185 6.72 23.54 15.78
CA VAL A 185 5.70 24.08 16.69
C VAL A 185 5.75 23.26 17.98
N PRO A 186 6.33 23.78 19.09
CA PRO A 186 6.62 22.98 20.27
C PRO A 186 5.39 22.29 20.90
N GLU A 187 4.22 22.94 20.85
CA GLU A 187 2.98 22.42 21.41
C GLU A 187 2.42 21.20 20.64
N LEU A 188 2.91 20.95 19.44
CA LEU A 188 2.55 19.82 18.59
C LEU A 188 3.67 18.79 18.46
N ASP A 189 4.86 19.05 18.99
CA ASP A 189 5.99 18.14 18.86
C ASP A 189 5.81 16.93 19.78
N MET A 190 5.49 15.77 19.20
CA MET A 190 5.32 14.53 19.97
C MET A 190 6.59 14.07 20.67
N TYR A 191 7.76 14.60 20.29
CA TYR A 191 9.06 14.30 20.89
C TYR A 191 9.47 15.32 21.97
N HIS A 192 8.60 16.29 22.29
CA HIS A 192 8.83 17.24 23.37
C HIS A 192 8.43 16.62 24.73
N PRO A 193 9.29 16.66 25.77
CA PRO A 193 9.01 16.05 27.07
C PRO A 193 7.71 16.53 27.75
N ASP A 194 7.38 17.82 27.58
CA ASP A 194 6.15 18.41 28.14
C ASP A 194 4.87 17.88 27.48
N ASN A 195 4.96 17.31 26.27
CA ASN A 195 3.83 16.71 25.57
C ASN A 195 3.65 15.21 25.93
N GLY A 196 4.59 14.60 26.67
CA GLY A 196 4.49 13.21 27.11
C GLY A 196 5.64 12.30 26.68
N TRP A 197 6.57 12.80 25.86
CA TRP A 197 7.67 12.00 25.32
C TRP A 197 8.67 11.53 26.39
N ARG A 198 9.17 10.31 26.25
CA ARG A 198 10.28 9.75 27.02
C ARG A 198 11.30 9.11 26.07
N PRO A 199 12.61 9.15 26.38
CA PRO A 199 13.63 8.54 25.53
C PRO A 199 13.41 7.04 25.34
N TRP A 200 13.58 6.54 24.12
CA TRP A 200 13.48 5.12 23.81
C TRP A 200 14.45 4.28 24.66
N PRO A 201 14.04 3.10 25.19
CA PRO A 201 12.78 2.39 24.98
C PRO A 201 11.73 2.64 26.09
N GLU A 202 11.78 3.77 26.81
CA GLU A 202 10.76 4.07 27.82
C GLU A 202 9.40 4.38 27.15
N PRO A 203 8.29 3.79 27.62
CA PRO A 203 6.97 4.10 27.08
C PRO A 203 6.60 5.55 27.35
N CYS A 204 6.01 6.21 26.36
CA CYS A 204 5.46 7.55 26.48
C CYS A 204 4.03 7.50 27.02
N SER A 205 3.52 8.64 27.47
CA SER A 205 2.10 8.80 27.79
C SER A 205 1.64 10.18 27.35
N TYR A 206 0.69 10.22 26.42
CA TYR A 206 0.17 11.46 25.85
C TYR A 206 -1.21 11.81 26.43
N ASP A 207 -1.44 13.08 26.73
CA ASP A 207 -2.75 13.55 27.17
C ASP A 207 -3.81 13.34 26.05
N PRO A 208 -4.97 12.72 26.33
CA PRO A 208 -5.97 12.44 25.29
C PRO A 208 -6.49 13.69 24.55
N ALA A 209 -6.60 14.83 25.23
CA ALA A 209 -6.98 16.09 24.60
C ALA A 209 -5.85 16.66 23.75
N TRP A 210 -4.59 16.42 24.11
CA TRP A 210 -3.44 16.72 23.24
C TRP A 210 -3.45 15.82 21.99
N VAL A 211 -3.69 14.52 22.14
CA VAL A 211 -3.77 13.58 21.00
C VAL A 211 -4.85 14.02 20.00
N ALA A 212 -6.02 14.44 20.48
CA ALA A 212 -7.07 14.98 19.61
C ALA A 212 -6.60 16.19 18.78
N ARG A 213 -5.96 17.18 19.43
CA ARG A 213 -5.38 18.35 18.72
C ARG A 213 -4.26 17.95 17.76
N TYR A 214 -3.44 16.98 18.13
CA TYR A 214 -2.36 16.45 17.30
C TYR A 214 -2.93 15.85 16.00
N ARG A 215 -3.95 14.98 16.09
CA ARG A 215 -4.61 14.39 14.91
C ARG A 215 -5.23 15.44 13.99
N GLU A 216 -5.88 16.47 14.53
CA GLU A 216 -6.40 17.59 13.75
C GLU A 216 -5.27 18.34 13.01
N ALA A 217 -4.14 18.55 13.68
CA ALA A 217 -2.99 19.21 13.09
C ALA A 217 -2.30 18.37 12.00
N GLN A 218 -2.34 17.03 12.09
CA GLN A 218 -1.85 16.14 11.03
C GLN A 218 -2.64 16.35 9.73
N VAL A 219 -3.96 16.35 9.85
CA VAL A 219 -4.87 16.65 8.73
C VAL A 219 -4.62 18.06 8.18
N ALA A 220 -4.42 19.05 9.06
CA ALA A 220 -4.12 20.42 8.64
C ALA A 220 -2.80 20.52 7.85
N ARG A 221 -1.76 19.76 8.24
CA ARG A 221 -0.50 19.71 7.49
C ARG A 221 -0.67 19.10 6.11
N VAL A 222 -1.39 17.97 6.00
CA VAL A 222 -1.74 17.37 4.70
C VAL A 222 -2.49 18.37 3.83
N ALA A 223 -3.44 19.14 4.38
CA ALA A 223 -4.15 20.18 3.65
C ALA A 223 -3.24 21.30 3.11
N ARG A 224 -2.20 21.70 3.84
CA ARG A 224 -1.21 22.68 3.35
C ARG A 224 -0.41 22.14 2.17
N ILE A 225 0.07 20.90 2.26
CA ILE A 225 0.83 20.25 1.17
C ILE A 225 -0.08 20.06 -0.06
N ASP A 226 -1.33 19.67 0.15
CA ASP A 226 -2.36 19.60 -0.89
C ASP A 226 -2.55 20.93 -1.63
N ALA A 227 -2.62 22.04 -0.89
CA ALA A 227 -2.77 23.35 -1.49
C ALA A 227 -1.58 23.71 -2.40
N ILE A 228 -0.35 23.39 -1.97
CA ILE A 228 0.87 23.57 -2.77
C ILE A 228 0.81 22.71 -4.05
N ALA A 229 0.43 21.44 -3.92
CA ALA A 229 0.31 20.51 -5.04
C ALA A 229 -0.76 20.97 -6.05
N LYS A 230 -1.96 21.29 -5.57
CA LYS A 230 -3.10 21.76 -6.38
C LYS A 230 -2.79 23.08 -7.08
N ALA A 231 -2.17 24.03 -6.39
CA ALA A 231 -1.75 25.31 -6.99
C ALA A 231 -0.75 25.10 -8.13
N SER A 232 0.24 24.21 -7.94
CA SER A 232 1.20 23.89 -9.01
C SER A 232 0.54 23.27 -10.23
N ILE A 233 -0.42 22.36 -10.05
CA ILE A 233 -1.15 21.74 -11.17
C ILE A 233 -2.01 22.78 -11.88
N ALA A 234 -2.70 23.64 -11.13
CA ALA A 234 -3.54 24.71 -11.69
C ALA A 234 -2.71 25.68 -12.55
N GLU A 235 -1.51 26.07 -12.12
CA GLU A 235 -0.62 26.93 -12.91
C GLU A 235 -0.22 26.27 -14.24
N SER A 236 0.16 24.99 -14.22
CA SER A 236 0.51 24.25 -15.44
C SER A 236 -0.69 24.11 -16.39
N VAL A 237 -1.89 23.83 -15.86
CA VAL A 237 -3.13 23.73 -16.66
C VAL A 237 -3.51 25.07 -17.29
N ASP A 238 -3.46 26.16 -16.51
CA ASP A 238 -3.73 27.52 -17.00
C ASP A 238 -2.74 27.94 -18.09
N ALA A 239 -1.44 27.66 -17.89
CA ALA A 239 -0.42 27.88 -18.91
C ALA A 239 -0.68 27.07 -20.20
N GLY A 240 -1.13 25.81 -20.08
CA GLY A 240 -1.55 25.00 -21.22
C GLY A 240 -2.78 25.54 -21.94
N GLY A 241 -3.71 26.15 -21.20
CA GLY A 241 -4.84 26.93 -21.73
C GLY A 241 -4.38 28.10 -22.58
N ARG A 242 -3.51 28.97 -22.03
CA ARG A 242 -2.94 30.11 -22.75
C ARG A 242 -2.11 29.69 -23.96
N LEU A 243 -1.31 28.63 -23.85
CA LEU A 243 -0.46 28.11 -24.93
C LEU A 243 -1.26 27.80 -26.20
N ARG A 244 -2.49 27.27 -26.08
CA ARG A 244 -3.35 26.95 -27.23
C ARG A 244 -3.75 28.17 -28.05
N GLY A 245 -3.73 29.37 -27.45
CA GLY A 245 -4.04 30.64 -28.12
C GLY A 245 -2.84 31.31 -28.80
N ILE A 246 -1.62 30.75 -28.66
CA ILE A 246 -0.40 31.37 -29.19
C ILE A 246 0.04 30.63 -30.46
N ASP A 247 0.08 31.33 -31.58
CA ASP A 247 0.74 30.84 -32.79
C ASP A 247 2.26 30.88 -32.60
N LYS A 248 2.88 29.69 -32.61
CA LYS A 248 4.33 29.51 -32.41
C LYS A 248 5.20 30.22 -33.47
N ALA A 249 4.68 30.43 -34.68
CA ALA A 249 5.40 31.10 -35.75
C ALA A 249 5.29 32.63 -35.61
N ALA A 250 4.14 33.12 -35.14
CA ALA A 250 3.91 34.55 -34.93
C ALA A 250 4.53 35.08 -33.63
N ASP A 251 4.49 34.31 -32.54
CA ASP A 251 5.09 34.65 -31.24
C ASP A 251 5.86 33.46 -30.64
N PRO A 252 7.09 33.20 -31.12
CA PRO A 252 7.92 32.12 -30.60
C PRO A 252 8.32 32.32 -29.13
N THR A 253 8.39 33.56 -28.64
CA THR A 253 8.81 33.86 -27.26
C THR A 253 7.70 33.56 -26.27
N GLY A 254 6.49 34.07 -26.50
CA GLY A 254 5.32 33.79 -25.68
C GLY A 254 4.93 32.31 -25.75
N TRP A 255 5.03 31.68 -26.91
CA TRP A 255 4.80 30.24 -27.06
C TRP A 255 5.79 29.44 -26.19
N ARG A 256 7.09 29.76 -26.25
CA ARG A 256 8.11 29.11 -25.41
C ARG A 256 7.84 29.32 -23.92
N GLU A 257 7.46 30.53 -23.52
CA GLU A 257 7.16 30.87 -22.12
C GLU A 257 5.99 30.07 -21.58
N GLN A 258 4.86 30.05 -22.28
CA GLN A 258 3.69 29.29 -21.83
C GLN A 258 3.96 27.79 -21.90
N ARG A 259 4.72 27.32 -22.90
CA ARG A 259 5.09 25.91 -22.98
C ARG A 259 5.94 25.46 -21.80
N ARG A 260 6.95 26.23 -21.38
CA ARG A 260 7.78 25.83 -20.22
C ARG A 260 6.96 25.69 -18.93
N ARG A 261 5.96 26.56 -18.74
CA ARG A 261 5.05 26.49 -17.58
C ARG A 261 4.06 25.34 -17.71
N ALA A 262 3.50 25.13 -18.89
CA ALA A 262 2.53 24.06 -19.14
C ALA A 262 3.11 22.66 -18.93
N VAL A 263 4.41 22.46 -19.21
CA VAL A 263 5.10 21.17 -19.01
C VAL A 263 5.84 21.08 -17.67
N PHE A 264 5.85 22.14 -16.87
CA PHE A 264 6.54 22.15 -15.59
C PHE A 264 5.86 21.20 -14.61
N THR A 265 6.66 20.41 -13.89
CA THR A 265 6.23 19.52 -12.83
C THR A 265 6.94 19.91 -11.54
N LYS A 266 6.17 20.35 -10.54
CA LYS A 266 6.71 20.58 -9.20
C LYS A 266 6.97 19.25 -8.51
N TYR A 267 8.16 19.14 -7.96
CA TYR A 267 8.52 18.12 -6.99
C TYR A 267 8.37 18.72 -5.59
N LEU A 268 7.75 17.94 -4.71
CA LEU A 268 7.60 18.18 -3.28
C LEU A 268 8.66 17.35 -2.58
N THR A 269 9.35 17.94 -1.60
CA THR A 269 10.19 17.20 -0.67
C THR A 269 9.52 17.28 0.69
N ILE A 270 9.06 16.15 1.23
CA ILE A 270 8.22 16.11 2.42
C ILE A 270 9.02 15.44 3.54
N TYR A 271 9.23 16.17 4.63
CA TYR A 271 9.99 15.71 5.79
C TYR A 271 9.08 15.28 6.94
N ARG A 272 9.60 14.41 7.81
CA ARG A 272 8.96 13.99 9.07
C ARG A 272 7.57 13.37 8.84
N THR A 273 7.58 12.14 8.35
CA THR A 273 6.39 11.36 7.93
C THR A 273 6.24 10.05 8.68
N LEU A 274 6.85 9.93 9.88
CA LEU A 274 6.78 8.75 10.75
C LEU A 274 6.66 9.15 12.23
N ALA A 275 5.61 9.90 12.57
CA ALA A 275 5.34 10.49 13.87
C ALA A 275 3.91 10.16 14.34
N ASP A 276 3.65 8.89 14.65
CA ASP A 276 2.41 8.45 15.30
C ASP A 276 2.63 8.26 16.82
N PRO A 277 1.92 9.01 17.70
CA PRO A 277 1.95 8.79 19.15
C PRO A 277 1.68 7.34 19.58
N ALA A 278 0.88 6.60 18.82
CA ALA A 278 0.54 5.20 19.11
C ALA A 278 1.72 4.22 18.94
N TYR A 279 2.83 4.67 18.34
CA TYR A 279 4.09 3.92 18.31
C TYR A 279 4.78 3.89 19.67
N LEU A 280 4.57 4.90 20.51
CA LEU A 280 5.27 5.07 21.80
C LEU A 280 4.35 4.97 23.02
N ASP A 281 3.04 5.08 22.82
CA ASP A 281 2.01 4.96 23.85
C ASP A 281 0.99 3.89 23.44
N LEU A 282 1.12 2.68 24.02
CA LEU A 282 0.25 1.54 23.74
C LEU A 282 -1.14 1.66 24.37
N SER A 283 -1.41 2.71 25.15
CA SER A 283 -2.77 3.00 25.63
C SER A 283 -3.67 3.61 24.55
N ILE A 284 -3.07 4.18 23.50
CA ILE A 284 -3.77 4.66 22.30
C ILE A 284 -4.10 3.45 21.43
N ASP A 285 -5.38 3.23 21.13
CA ASP A 285 -5.86 2.09 20.31
C ASP A 285 -5.29 0.72 20.77
N PRO A 286 -5.57 0.25 22.00
CA PRO A 286 -4.90 -0.93 22.56
C PRO A 286 -5.17 -2.21 21.75
N ASP A 287 -4.10 -2.94 21.38
CA ASP A 287 -4.11 -4.22 20.67
C ASP A 287 -2.86 -5.06 21.03
N ASP A 288 -2.56 -6.12 20.27
CA ASP A 288 -1.45 -7.06 20.58
C ASP A 288 -0.08 -6.54 20.09
N ARG A 289 0.02 -5.31 19.55
CA ARG A 289 1.24 -4.81 18.92
C ARG A 289 2.36 -4.53 19.94
N PRO A 290 3.63 -4.71 19.55
CA PRO A 290 4.75 -4.18 20.32
C PRO A 290 4.84 -2.65 20.17
N MET A 291 5.50 -1.99 21.13
CA MET A 291 5.91 -0.60 20.98
C MET A 291 6.87 -0.46 19.79
N GLY A 292 6.74 0.62 19.02
CA GLY A 292 7.50 0.91 17.82
C GLY A 292 6.67 0.82 16.54
N SER A 293 7.36 0.70 15.41
CA SER A 293 6.78 0.66 14.07
C SER A 293 7.62 -0.22 13.13
N LEU A 294 6.95 -0.80 12.14
CA LEU A 294 7.54 -1.45 10.97
C LEU A 294 8.43 -0.49 10.17
N PHE A 295 8.03 0.78 10.08
CA PHE A 295 8.73 1.80 9.30
C PHE A 295 9.72 2.61 10.14
N ALA A 296 9.63 2.51 11.47
CA ALA A 296 10.37 3.35 12.41
C ALA A 296 11.12 2.54 13.47
N PHE A 297 12.18 1.84 13.04
CA PHE A 297 12.95 0.91 13.89
C PHE A 297 14.41 1.35 14.17
N PRO A 298 14.94 1.14 15.39
CA PRO A 298 14.22 0.72 16.60
C PRO A 298 13.50 1.88 17.28
N ASP A 299 13.96 3.12 17.08
CA ASP A 299 13.40 4.32 17.70
C ASP A 299 12.58 5.10 16.66
N PRO A 300 11.28 5.33 16.90
CA PRO A 300 10.45 6.20 16.06
C PRO A 300 11.03 7.60 15.80
N PHE A 301 11.76 8.16 16.79
CA PHE A 301 12.44 9.45 16.65
C PHE A 301 13.41 9.46 15.46
N ASP A 302 14.26 8.44 15.37
CA ASP A 302 15.29 8.33 14.34
C ASP A 302 14.70 8.20 12.94
N ALA A 303 13.56 7.53 12.80
CA ALA A 303 12.95 7.34 11.49
C ALA A 303 12.22 8.58 11.00
N ASN A 304 11.59 9.33 11.92
CA ASN A 304 10.89 10.56 11.60
C ASN A 304 11.85 11.64 11.06
N TYR A 305 12.98 11.85 11.74
CA TYR A 305 14.01 12.80 11.30
C TYR A 305 14.98 12.22 10.27
N GLY A 306 15.13 10.90 10.23
CA GLY A 306 16.05 10.19 9.37
C GLY A 306 15.52 9.87 7.98
N ARG A 307 16.21 8.92 7.33
CA ARG A 307 15.97 8.54 5.92
C ARG A 307 14.73 7.66 5.70
N GLY A 308 14.12 7.14 6.77
CA GLY A 308 13.06 6.12 6.69
C GLY A 308 11.69 6.63 6.27
N GLY A 309 11.46 7.94 6.32
CA GLY A 309 10.14 8.53 6.04
C GLY A 309 9.59 8.25 4.64
N LEU A 310 8.27 8.08 4.58
CA LEU A 310 7.47 7.81 3.40
C LEU A 310 7.20 9.10 2.60
N ALA A 311 6.84 8.98 1.32
CA ALA A 311 6.47 10.09 0.44
C ALA A 311 7.55 11.21 0.35
N ARG A 312 8.83 10.84 0.51
CA ARG A 312 9.92 11.81 0.69
C ARG A 312 10.03 12.80 -0.46
N THR A 313 9.97 12.29 -1.69
CA THR A 313 10.08 13.07 -2.91
C THR A 313 8.92 12.69 -3.80
N MET A 314 8.03 13.64 -4.09
CA MET A 314 6.79 13.38 -4.83
C MET A 314 6.60 14.42 -5.93
N THR A 315 6.02 14.04 -7.07
CA THR A 315 5.36 15.02 -7.93
C THR A 315 4.08 15.49 -7.25
N ALA A 316 3.58 16.68 -7.63
CA ALA A 316 2.30 17.17 -7.13
C ALA A 316 1.15 16.17 -7.36
N ARG A 317 1.12 15.50 -8.52
CA ARG A 317 0.09 14.50 -8.84
C ARG A 317 0.27 13.19 -8.07
N GLY A 318 1.51 12.74 -7.88
CA GLY A 318 1.81 11.53 -7.11
C GLY A 318 1.39 11.67 -5.66
N TRP A 319 1.64 12.83 -5.05
CA TRP A 319 1.16 13.16 -3.70
C TRP A 319 -0.37 13.06 -3.62
N LEU A 320 -1.09 13.76 -4.51
CA LEU A 320 -2.55 13.82 -4.48
C LEU A 320 -3.21 12.45 -4.77
N SER A 321 -2.62 11.62 -5.63
CA SER A 321 -3.14 10.29 -5.96
C SER A 321 -2.82 9.24 -4.90
N THR A 322 -1.66 9.32 -4.24
CA THR A 322 -1.17 8.25 -3.35
C THR A 322 -1.22 8.62 -1.87
N TRP A 323 -0.58 9.73 -1.47
CA TRP A 323 -0.22 9.99 -0.07
C TRP A 323 -1.03 11.10 0.61
N SER A 324 -1.85 11.82 -0.15
CA SER A 324 -2.82 12.75 0.42
C SER A 324 -4.04 11.99 0.94
N GLY A 325 -4.23 11.94 2.26
CA GLY A 325 -5.46 11.40 2.85
C GLY A 325 -6.72 12.21 2.55
N LEU A 326 -6.57 13.42 2.01
CA LEU A 326 -7.68 14.30 1.64
C LEU A 326 -8.07 14.17 0.17
N SER A 327 -7.13 13.78 -0.69
CA SER A 327 -7.33 13.78 -2.15
C SER A 327 -7.29 12.40 -2.80
N SER A 328 -6.56 11.43 -2.24
CA SER A 328 -6.38 10.11 -2.88
C SER A 328 -7.71 9.40 -3.06
N HIS A 329 -7.91 8.73 -4.20
CA HIS A 329 -9.09 7.89 -4.42
C HIS A 329 -8.93 6.47 -3.86
N ALA A 330 -7.71 6.05 -3.51
CA ALA A 330 -7.41 4.72 -2.98
C ALA A 330 -7.68 4.63 -1.46
N LYS A 331 -8.89 5.02 -1.04
CA LYS A 331 -9.35 4.98 0.35
C LYS A 331 -10.38 3.88 0.53
N LEU A 332 -10.11 2.92 1.41
CA LEU A 332 -11.03 1.79 1.62
C LEU A 332 -12.41 2.23 2.11
N ALA A 333 -12.49 3.30 2.91
CA ALA A 333 -13.76 3.89 3.33
C ALA A 333 -14.64 4.33 2.13
N ASP A 334 -14.03 4.74 1.02
CA ASP A 334 -14.74 5.20 -0.19
C ASP A 334 -14.97 4.06 -1.21
N THR A 335 -14.07 3.08 -1.26
CA THR A 335 -14.13 1.99 -2.24
C THR A 335 -14.92 0.80 -1.74
N MET A 336 -14.77 0.38 -0.48
CA MET A 336 -15.39 -0.83 0.06
C MET A 336 -16.93 -0.83 0.01
N PRO A 337 -17.65 0.31 0.20
CA PRO A 337 -19.10 0.33 0.00
C PRO A 337 -19.55 -0.07 -1.40
N ARG A 338 -18.68 0.02 -2.40
CA ARG A 338 -18.92 -0.36 -3.80
C ARG A 338 -18.44 -1.77 -4.14
N VAL A 339 -17.62 -2.40 -3.28
CA VAL A 339 -17.17 -3.79 -3.42
C VAL A 339 -18.30 -4.70 -2.94
N THR A 340 -19.11 -5.20 -3.87
CA THR A 340 -20.28 -6.04 -3.60
C THR A 340 -20.04 -7.55 -3.77
N VAL A 341 -18.86 -7.91 -4.27
CA VAL A 341 -18.43 -9.31 -4.47
C VAL A 341 -18.06 -9.97 -3.13
N PRO A 342 -18.10 -11.31 -3.01
CA PRO A 342 -17.68 -12.02 -1.82
C PRO A 342 -16.33 -11.50 -1.29
N THR A 343 -16.29 -11.21 0.00
CA THR A 343 -15.18 -10.49 0.65
C THR A 343 -14.67 -11.24 1.87
N ILE A 344 -13.36 -11.42 1.98
CA ILE A 344 -12.69 -11.87 3.21
C ILE A 344 -11.57 -10.90 3.61
N LEU A 345 -11.50 -10.55 4.89
CA LEU A 345 -10.39 -9.79 5.47
C LEU A 345 -9.72 -10.60 6.59
N LEU A 346 -8.42 -10.85 6.44
CA LEU A 346 -7.55 -11.42 7.46
C LEU A 346 -6.69 -10.30 8.06
N HIS A 347 -6.77 -10.09 9.37
CA HIS A 347 -6.10 -9.00 10.05
C HIS A 347 -5.15 -9.49 11.15
N PRO A 348 -3.84 -9.19 11.05
CA PRO A 348 -2.88 -9.45 12.14
C PRO A 348 -3.14 -8.53 13.32
N THR A 349 -3.27 -9.08 14.53
CA THR A 349 -3.57 -8.26 15.73
C THR A 349 -2.34 -7.60 16.36
N ALA A 350 -1.13 -8.00 15.97
CA ALA A 350 0.13 -7.38 16.39
C ALA A 350 0.75 -6.49 15.28
N ASP A 351 -0.08 -6.01 14.36
CA ASP A 351 0.29 -5.06 13.31
C ASP A 351 0.60 -3.69 13.92
N THR A 352 1.78 -3.14 13.60
CA THR A 352 2.20 -1.83 14.13
C THR A 352 1.64 -0.65 13.35
N GLU A 353 1.04 -0.88 12.17
CA GLU A 353 0.62 0.18 11.25
C GLU A 353 -0.90 0.23 11.06
N ILE A 354 -1.58 -0.92 11.12
CA ILE A 354 -3.02 -1.02 10.90
C ILE A 354 -3.68 -1.46 12.20
N ARG A 355 -4.64 -0.68 12.69
CA ARG A 355 -5.34 -0.95 13.96
C ARG A 355 -6.55 -1.86 13.77
N LEU A 356 -6.91 -2.58 14.84
CA LEU A 356 -8.09 -3.46 14.90
C LEU A 356 -9.38 -2.76 14.47
N TRP A 357 -9.57 -1.51 14.86
CA TRP A 357 -10.78 -0.75 14.54
C TRP A 357 -10.86 -0.39 13.05
N GLN A 358 -9.72 -0.12 12.39
CA GLN A 358 -9.67 0.15 10.95
C GLN A 358 -10.02 -1.10 10.15
N ALA A 359 -9.53 -2.26 10.58
CA ALA A 359 -9.87 -3.54 9.96
C ALA A 359 -11.38 -3.83 10.07
N LYS A 360 -11.98 -3.58 11.24
CA LYS A 360 -13.44 -3.71 11.44
C LYS A 360 -14.22 -2.75 10.56
N GLU A 361 -13.80 -1.48 10.50
CA GLU A 361 -14.42 -0.46 9.65
C GLU A 361 -14.42 -0.86 8.16
N ILE A 362 -13.32 -1.45 7.65
CA ILE A 362 -13.23 -1.96 6.28
C ILE A 362 -14.31 -3.01 6.00
N VAL A 363 -14.53 -3.96 6.92
CA VAL A 363 -15.54 -5.02 6.77
C VAL A 363 -16.95 -4.49 6.92
N ASP A 364 -17.17 -3.63 7.92
CA ASP A 364 -18.48 -3.05 8.22
C ASP A 364 -18.99 -2.20 7.05
N ASN A 365 -18.08 -1.44 6.41
CA ASN A 365 -18.38 -0.61 5.25
C ASN A 365 -18.38 -1.37 3.92
N SER A 366 -18.03 -2.66 3.89
CA SER A 366 -18.08 -3.44 2.64
C SER A 366 -19.51 -3.55 2.11
N GLY A 367 -19.68 -3.31 0.81
CA GLY A 367 -20.94 -3.49 0.09
C GLY A 367 -21.32 -4.97 -0.13
N ALA A 368 -20.45 -5.90 0.25
CA ALA A 368 -20.66 -7.33 0.06
C ALA A 368 -21.68 -7.89 1.05
N THR A 369 -22.54 -8.78 0.57
CA THR A 369 -23.48 -9.53 1.44
C THR A 369 -22.79 -10.74 2.09
N ASP A 370 -21.86 -11.36 1.38
CA ASP A 370 -20.99 -12.44 1.86
C ASP A 370 -19.66 -11.86 2.33
N ARG A 371 -19.51 -11.74 3.66
CA ARG A 371 -18.36 -11.14 4.33
C ARG A 371 -17.79 -12.09 5.37
N THR A 372 -16.47 -12.26 5.36
CA THR A 372 -15.73 -13.01 6.38
C THR A 372 -14.65 -12.12 6.98
N TYR A 373 -14.56 -12.05 8.30
CA TYR A 373 -13.51 -11.34 9.02
C TYR A 373 -12.78 -12.30 9.95
N VAL A 374 -11.46 -12.34 9.86
CA VAL A 374 -10.61 -13.18 10.70
C VAL A 374 -9.51 -12.34 11.32
N GLU A 375 -9.38 -12.42 12.64
CA GLU A 375 -8.22 -11.88 13.38
C GLU A 375 -7.19 -12.99 13.60
N LEU A 376 -5.95 -12.74 13.20
CA LEU A 376 -4.80 -13.63 13.43
C LEU A 376 -4.04 -13.14 14.65
N ARG A 377 -4.33 -13.75 15.81
CA ARG A 377 -3.82 -13.31 17.11
C ARG A 377 -2.29 -13.34 17.17
N GLY A 378 -1.68 -12.22 17.52
CA GLY A 378 -0.22 -12.09 17.67
C GLY A 378 0.56 -12.09 16.35
N ALA A 379 -0.12 -12.19 15.20
CA ALA A 379 0.54 -12.14 13.91
C ALA A 379 1.06 -10.71 13.64
N PRO A 380 2.27 -10.54 13.10
CA PRO A 380 2.79 -9.26 12.63
C PRO A 380 2.22 -8.88 11.25
N HIS A 381 2.53 -7.67 10.77
CA HIS A 381 1.99 -7.12 9.51
C HIS A 381 2.15 -8.04 8.28
N TYR A 382 3.27 -8.76 8.14
CA TYR A 382 3.51 -9.68 7.02
C TYR A 382 3.25 -11.15 7.38
N LEU A 383 2.53 -11.39 8.48
CA LEU A 383 2.05 -12.68 8.94
C LEU A 383 3.14 -13.72 9.22
N GLU A 384 4.41 -13.33 9.46
CA GLU A 384 5.47 -14.28 9.82
C GLU A 384 5.02 -15.23 10.94
N GLY A 385 5.29 -16.52 10.77
CA GLY A 385 4.80 -17.58 11.68
C GLY A 385 3.33 -17.98 11.51
N HIS A 386 2.52 -17.22 10.76
CA HIS A 386 1.07 -17.39 10.61
C HIS A 386 0.61 -17.54 9.15
N ARG A 387 1.51 -17.37 8.15
CA ARG A 387 1.19 -17.41 6.71
C ARG A 387 0.46 -18.69 6.29
N ARG A 388 0.92 -19.87 6.73
CA ARG A 388 0.27 -21.15 6.37
C ARG A 388 -1.17 -21.23 6.89
N GLU A 389 -1.42 -20.80 8.12
CA GLU A 389 -2.75 -20.73 8.71
C GLU A 389 -3.63 -19.74 7.93
N ALA A 390 -3.12 -18.53 7.68
CA ALA A 390 -3.82 -17.50 6.93
C ALA A 390 -4.21 -17.98 5.52
N LEU A 391 -3.29 -18.61 4.78
CA LEU A 391 -3.57 -19.07 3.42
C LEU A 391 -4.42 -20.35 3.39
N ALA A 392 -4.42 -21.18 4.44
CA ALA A 392 -5.38 -22.27 4.56
C ALA A 392 -6.81 -21.72 4.68
N LEU A 393 -7.03 -20.68 5.50
CA LEU A 393 -8.33 -20.02 5.62
C LEU A 393 -8.78 -19.39 4.29
N VAL A 394 -7.86 -18.75 3.57
CA VAL A 394 -8.15 -18.19 2.23
C VAL A 394 -8.50 -19.31 1.24
N ALA A 395 -7.76 -20.42 1.24
CA ALA A 395 -8.04 -21.55 0.36
C ALA A 395 -9.40 -22.19 0.64
N ASP A 396 -9.75 -22.39 1.91
CA ASP A 396 -11.07 -22.90 2.31
C ASP A 396 -12.19 -21.93 1.89
N TRP A 397 -11.96 -20.63 2.07
CA TRP A 397 -12.90 -19.59 1.66
C TRP A 397 -13.11 -19.57 0.14
N LEU A 398 -12.05 -19.71 -0.65
CA LEU A 398 -12.09 -19.80 -2.11
C LEU A 398 -12.81 -21.06 -2.57
N ALA A 399 -12.49 -22.22 -1.99
CA ALA A 399 -13.07 -23.52 -2.37
C ALA A 399 -14.58 -23.59 -2.15
N ALA A 400 -15.10 -22.85 -1.18
CA ALA A 400 -16.53 -22.76 -0.91
C ALA A 400 -17.31 -21.91 -1.93
N ARG A 401 -16.63 -21.09 -2.74
CA ARG A 401 -17.26 -20.02 -3.55
C ARG A 401 -16.97 -20.08 -5.04
N PHE A 402 -15.81 -20.61 -5.40
CA PHE A 402 -15.31 -20.57 -6.76
C PHE A 402 -14.94 -21.97 -7.27
N PRO A 403 -15.01 -22.20 -8.60
CA PRO A 403 -14.85 -23.51 -9.22
C PRO A 403 -13.43 -24.08 -9.24
#